data_AF-A0A1X2HQF6-F1
#
_entry.id   AF-A0A1X2HQF6-F1
#
_cell.length_a   1.000
_cell.length_b   1.000
_cell.length_c   1.000
_cell.angle_alpha   90.00
_cell.angle_beta   90.00
_cell.angle_gamma   90.00
#
_symmetry.space_group_name_H-M   'P 1'
#
loop_
_entity.id
_entity.type
_entity.pdbx_description
1 polymer ?
#
loop_
_entity_poly.entity_id
_entity_poly.type
_entity_poly.pdbx_seq_one_letter_code
_entity_poly.pdbx_strand_id
1 'polypeptide(L)'
;MATSFSLLETILYEPEKGFYLVDGHIERLQRSVKQFQEARVGNFQEIPSADAVKCALKQAVENTSGHQRLRLLYDGQQLTVQTADFTPSIHNAHDTPNEAASSDEAFKITLDTVPLQSQTTDLFITCKTTYRDMYNTARERVRAGQDGLFDVVLWNQDGQVTETSIANITLRKHGRWVTPKLASGTSNKHVIIAQV
;
A
#
# COMPACT_ATOMS: atom_id res chain seq x y z
N MET A 1 -26.84 -2.46 -1.04
CA MET A 1 -26.04 -3.20 -2.02
C MET A 1 -24.69 -3.44 -1.39
N ALA A 2 -24.18 -4.68 -1.34
CA ALA A 2 -22.83 -4.91 -0.84
C ALA A 2 -21.85 -4.26 -1.83
N THR A 3 -21.05 -3.30 -1.37
CA THR A 3 -19.99 -2.71 -2.17
C THR A 3 -19.02 -3.81 -2.56
N SER A 4 -18.84 -4.04 -3.87
CA SER A 4 -17.88 -5.03 -4.36
C SER A 4 -16.47 -4.43 -4.29
N PHE A 5 -15.56 -5.13 -3.62
CA PHE A 5 -14.14 -4.75 -3.52
C PHE A 5 -13.27 -6.00 -3.39
N SER A 6 -11.97 -5.83 -3.56
CA SER A 6 -10.98 -6.87 -3.33
C SER A 6 -9.95 -6.40 -2.32
N LEU A 7 -9.40 -7.34 -1.55
CA LEU A 7 -8.12 -7.13 -0.88
C LEU A 7 -7.02 -7.06 -1.94
N LEU A 8 -6.02 -6.23 -1.67
CA LEU A 8 -5.02 -5.84 -2.66
C LEU A 8 -3.62 -5.94 -2.06
N GLU A 9 -2.70 -6.56 -2.79
CA GLU A 9 -1.28 -6.55 -2.53
C GLU A 9 -0.50 -6.08 -3.76
N THR A 10 0.61 -5.37 -3.56
CA THR A 10 1.50 -4.93 -4.63
C THR A 10 2.91 -5.38 -4.30
N ILE A 11 3.44 -6.30 -5.10
CA ILE A 11 4.66 -7.07 -4.83
C ILE A 11 5.66 -6.81 -5.96
N LEU A 12 6.92 -6.56 -5.61
CA LEU A 12 8.01 -6.55 -6.58
C LEU A 12 8.49 -7.98 -6.81
N TYR A 13 8.63 -8.37 -8.08
CA TYR A 13 9.32 -9.57 -8.50
C TYR A 13 10.63 -9.18 -9.19
N GLU A 14 11.72 -9.78 -8.72
CA GLU A 14 13.05 -9.67 -9.29
C GLU A 14 13.47 -11.08 -9.74
N PRO A 15 13.82 -11.33 -11.02
CA PRO A 15 14.13 -12.66 -11.51
C PRO A 15 15.17 -13.42 -10.66
N GLU A 16 16.17 -12.71 -10.14
CA GLU A 16 17.27 -13.30 -9.35
C GLU A 16 16.93 -13.49 -7.86
N LYS A 17 16.00 -12.70 -7.30
CA LYS A 17 15.69 -12.70 -5.86
C LYS A 17 14.29 -13.23 -5.53
N GLY A 18 13.42 -13.37 -6.51
CA GLY A 18 12.03 -13.79 -6.36
C GLY A 18 11.10 -12.65 -5.94
N PHE A 19 10.11 -12.98 -5.11
CA PHE A 19 9.07 -12.06 -4.68
C PHE A 19 9.49 -11.31 -3.40
N TYR A 20 9.64 -9.99 -3.50
CA TYR A 20 10.05 -9.14 -2.38
C TYR A 20 9.03 -9.19 -1.23
N LEU A 21 9.50 -9.50 -0.01
CA LEU A 21 8.71 -9.58 1.23
C LEU A 21 7.43 -10.45 1.13
N VAL A 22 7.46 -11.52 0.33
CA VAL A 22 6.28 -12.33 0.02
C VAL A 22 5.55 -12.88 1.25
N ASP A 23 6.27 -13.33 2.26
CA ASP A 23 5.64 -13.87 3.47
C ASP A 23 4.90 -12.76 4.25
N GLY A 24 5.45 -11.55 4.31
CA GLY A 24 4.78 -10.39 4.91
C GLY A 24 3.52 -9.96 4.13
N HIS A 25 3.55 -10.06 2.79
CA HIS A 25 2.37 -9.84 1.96
C HIS A 25 1.27 -10.88 2.22
N ILE A 26 1.65 -12.16 2.36
CA ILE A 26 0.71 -13.25 2.66
C ILE A 26 0.08 -13.05 4.04
N GLU A 27 0.88 -12.78 5.06
CA GLU A 27 0.40 -12.53 6.43
C GLU A 27 -0.58 -11.35 6.48
N ARG A 28 -0.28 -10.26 5.76
CA ARG A 28 -1.15 -9.08 5.69
C ARG A 28 -2.47 -9.39 4.99
N LEU A 29 -2.43 -10.12 3.88
CA LEU A 29 -3.62 -10.56 3.15
C LEU A 29 -4.50 -11.41 4.07
N GLN A 30 -3.94 -12.46 4.68
CA GLN A 30 -4.67 -13.39 5.54
C GLN A 30 -5.27 -12.69 6.76
N ARG A 31 -4.51 -11.77 7.38
CA ARG A 31 -5.01 -10.93 8.48
C ARG A 31 -6.19 -10.07 8.03
N SER A 32 -6.09 -9.44 6.87
CA SER A 32 -7.16 -8.59 6.34
C SER A 32 -8.42 -9.42 6.04
N VAL A 33 -8.28 -10.61 5.45
CA VAL A 33 -9.42 -11.54 5.25
C VAL A 33 -10.11 -11.83 6.58
N LYS A 34 -9.35 -12.19 7.61
CA LYS A 34 -9.90 -12.46 8.95
C LYS A 34 -10.65 -11.25 9.53
N GLN A 35 -10.08 -10.05 9.42
CA GLN A 35 -10.72 -8.82 9.90
C GLN A 35 -12.06 -8.54 9.20
N PHE A 36 -12.11 -8.71 7.87
CA PHE A 36 -13.36 -8.54 7.11
C PHE A 36 -14.40 -9.63 7.40
N GLN A 37 -13.97 -10.87 7.64
CA GLN A 37 -14.83 -11.96 8.10
C GLN A 37 -15.45 -11.66 9.47
N GLU A 38 -14.63 -11.24 10.44
CA GLU A 38 -15.07 -10.88 11.79
C GLU A 38 -16.06 -9.70 11.78
N ALA A 39 -15.80 -8.69 10.94
CA ALA A 39 -16.69 -7.54 10.78
C ALA A 39 -17.94 -7.82 9.94
N ARG A 40 -18.02 -8.99 9.27
CA ARG A 40 -19.10 -9.37 8.35
C ARG A 40 -19.29 -8.36 7.21
N VAL A 41 -18.18 -7.88 6.65
CA VAL A 41 -18.15 -6.93 5.53
C VAL A 41 -17.51 -7.60 4.31
N GLY A 42 -18.19 -7.57 3.16
CA GLY A 42 -17.76 -8.27 1.95
C GLY A 42 -18.12 -9.76 1.95
N ASN A 43 -17.63 -10.50 0.96
CA ASN A 43 -17.92 -11.93 0.78
C ASN A 43 -16.64 -12.77 0.87
N PHE A 44 -15.98 -12.73 2.02
CA PHE A 44 -14.75 -13.49 2.27
C PHE A 44 -15.08 -14.84 2.90
N GLN A 45 -15.16 -15.90 2.10
CA GLN A 45 -15.57 -17.22 2.59
C GLN A 45 -14.40 -17.97 3.23
N GLU A 46 -13.24 -17.92 2.59
CA GLU A 46 -12.06 -18.68 3.01
C GLU A 46 -10.83 -17.77 3.10
N ILE A 47 -9.84 -18.19 3.89
CA ILE A 47 -8.54 -17.54 3.95
C ILE A 47 -7.61 -18.28 2.98
N PRO A 48 -7.07 -17.63 1.94
CA PRO A 48 -6.19 -18.30 1.00
C PRO A 48 -4.92 -18.80 1.70
N SER A 49 -4.54 -20.05 1.43
CA SER A 49 -3.30 -20.62 1.98
C SER A 49 -2.06 -19.93 1.40
N ALA A 50 -0.95 -19.99 2.14
CA ALA A 50 0.32 -19.45 1.66
C ALA A 50 0.74 -20.09 0.32
N ASP A 51 0.52 -21.40 0.17
CA ASP A 51 0.83 -22.13 -1.07
C ASP A 51 -0.05 -21.70 -2.23
N ALA A 52 -1.35 -21.45 -2.01
CA ALA A 52 -2.24 -20.94 -3.05
C ALA A 52 -1.79 -19.56 -3.55
N VAL A 53 -1.40 -18.67 -2.63
CA VAL A 53 -0.87 -17.34 -2.99
C VAL A 53 0.46 -17.48 -3.75
N LYS A 54 1.41 -18.28 -3.24
CA LYS A 54 2.72 -18.50 -3.90
C LYS A 54 2.56 -19.14 -5.27
N CYS A 55 1.61 -20.07 -5.44
CA CYS A 55 1.30 -20.68 -6.73
C CYS A 55 0.80 -19.65 -7.74
N ALA A 56 -0.19 -18.83 -7.35
CA ALA A 56 -0.73 -17.77 -8.20
C ALA A 56 0.35 -16.74 -8.61
N LEU A 57 1.24 -16.36 -7.69
CA LEU A 57 2.34 -15.45 -7.99
C LEU A 57 3.35 -16.06 -8.98
N LYS A 58 3.75 -17.33 -8.78
CA LYS A 58 4.67 -18.05 -9.68
C LYS A 58 4.10 -18.19 -11.09
N GLN A 59 2.83 -18.56 -11.20
CA GLN A 59 2.16 -18.68 -12.49
C GLN A 59 2.16 -17.35 -13.26
N ALA A 60 2.01 -16.23 -12.56
CA ALA A 60 1.98 -14.91 -13.19
C ALA A 60 3.32 -14.47 -13.80
N VAL A 61 4.45 -15.05 -13.37
CA VAL A 61 5.80 -14.65 -13.80
C VAL A 61 6.54 -15.75 -14.56
N GLU A 62 5.91 -16.89 -14.84
CA GLU A 62 6.56 -18.06 -15.48
C GLU A 62 7.27 -17.73 -16.80
N ASN A 63 6.75 -16.75 -17.54
CA ASN A 63 7.27 -16.35 -18.86
C ASN A 63 7.86 -14.93 -18.89
N THR A 64 8.28 -14.38 -17.75
CA THR A 64 8.94 -13.07 -17.70
C THR A 64 10.45 -13.19 -17.46
N SER A 65 11.22 -12.32 -18.10
CA SER A 65 12.68 -12.21 -17.93
C SER A 65 13.11 -10.93 -17.21
N GLY A 66 12.17 -10.03 -16.93
CA GLY A 66 12.42 -8.72 -16.33
C GLY A 66 11.82 -8.58 -14.94
N HIS A 67 12.13 -7.47 -14.27
CA HIS A 67 11.48 -7.11 -13.03
C HIS A 67 9.99 -6.82 -13.29
N GLN A 68 9.12 -7.29 -12.40
CA GLN A 68 7.68 -7.14 -12.53
C GLN A 68 7.09 -6.49 -11.28
N ARG A 69 6.12 -5.60 -11.49
CA ARG A 69 5.20 -5.17 -10.45
C ARG A 69 3.96 -6.05 -10.51
N LEU A 70 3.77 -6.88 -9.48
CA LEU A 70 2.62 -7.77 -9.36
C LEU A 70 1.54 -7.09 -8.52
N ARG A 71 0.31 -7.08 -9.04
CA ARG A 71 -0.89 -6.64 -8.33
C ARG A 71 -1.75 -7.87 -8.03
N LEU A 72 -1.65 -8.38 -6.81
CA LEU A 72 -2.42 -9.50 -6.30
C LEU A 72 -3.76 -9.00 -5.74
N LEU A 73 -4.85 -9.63 -6.15
CA LEU A 73 -6.22 -9.32 -5.74
C LEU A 73 -6.87 -10.56 -5.15
N TYR A 74 -7.65 -10.37 -4.09
CA TYR A 74 -8.54 -11.39 -3.55
C TYR A 74 -9.94 -10.80 -3.32
N ASP A 75 -10.93 -11.27 -4.07
CA ASP A 75 -12.32 -10.81 -3.99
C ASP A 75 -13.18 -11.58 -2.97
N GLY A 76 -12.55 -12.50 -2.22
CA GLY A 76 -13.21 -13.39 -1.27
C GLY A 76 -13.56 -14.76 -1.82
N GLN A 77 -13.36 -14.98 -3.12
CA GLN A 77 -13.52 -16.28 -3.79
C GLN A 77 -12.27 -16.67 -4.57
N GLN A 78 -11.71 -15.75 -5.36
CA GLN A 78 -10.60 -16.03 -6.28
C GLN A 78 -9.41 -15.10 -6.06
N LEU A 79 -8.21 -15.65 -6.27
CA LEU A 79 -6.97 -14.88 -6.39
C LEU A 79 -6.75 -14.50 -7.86
N THR A 80 -6.45 -13.24 -8.12
CA THR A 80 -6.05 -12.77 -9.45
C THR A 80 -4.74 -12.00 -9.35
N VAL A 81 -3.83 -12.22 -10.28
CA VAL A 81 -2.55 -11.50 -10.35
C VAL A 81 -2.48 -10.76 -11.68
N GLN A 82 -2.23 -9.46 -11.61
CA GLN A 82 -1.92 -8.63 -12.78
C GLN A 82 -0.43 -8.29 -12.75
N THR A 83 0.23 -8.31 -13.90
CA THR A 83 1.64 -7.96 -14.04
C THR A 83 1.81 -6.69 -14.85
N ALA A 84 2.88 -5.96 -14.55
CA ALA A 84 3.34 -4.84 -15.34
C ALA A 84 4.87 -4.80 -15.26
N ASP A 85 5.52 -4.53 -16.38
CA ASP A 85 6.96 -4.33 -16.42
C ASP A 85 7.37 -3.24 -15.45
N PHE A 86 8.42 -3.52 -14.67
CA PHE A 86 9.00 -2.56 -13.75
C PHE A 86 10.45 -2.33 -14.16
N THR A 87 10.80 -1.10 -14.49
CA THR A 87 12.19 -0.71 -14.65
C THR A 87 12.65 -0.08 -13.34
N PRO A 88 13.60 -0.69 -12.61
CA PRO A 88 14.17 -0.05 -11.44
C PRO A 88 14.79 1.28 -11.86
N SER A 89 14.24 2.40 -11.38
CA SER A 89 14.94 3.67 -11.50
C SER A 89 15.98 3.74 -10.39
N ILE A 90 17.19 4.18 -10.71
CA ILE A 90 18.30 4.42 -9.76
C ILE A 90 17.82 5.25 -8.54
N HIS A 91 16.82 6.09 -8.75
CA HIS A 91 16.21 7.01 -7.80
C HIS A 91 15.21 6.41 -6.80
N ASN A 92 14.81 5.13 -6.96
CA ASN A 92 13.82 4.47 -6.10
C ASN A 92 14.40 3.26 -5.35
N ALA A 93 15.70 3.04 -5.42
CA ALA A 93 16.40 1.89 -4.84
C ALA A 93 17.12 2.27 -3.54
N HIS A 94 16.39 2.87 -2.60
CA HIS A 94 16.92 3.17 -1.27
C HIS A 94 16.49 2.09 -0.29
N ASP A 95 17.46 1.37 0.27
CA ASP A 95 17.22 0.32 1.25
C ASP A 95 16.98 0.92 2.65
N THR A 96 17.41 2.17 2.88
CA THR A 96 17.23 2.86 4.16
C THR A 96 16.64 4.26 4.04
N PRO A 97 15.92 4.73 5.08
CA PRO A 97 15.50 6.13 5.18
C PRO A 97 16.64 7.14 5.06
N ASN A 98 17.85 6.79 5.50
CA ASN A 98 19.00 7.68 5.39
C ASN A 98 19.50 7.83 3.95
N GLU A 99 19.49 6.75 3.17
CA GLU A 99 19.83 6.79 1.74
C GLU A 99 18.80 7.63 0.97
N ALA A 100 17.51 7.38 1.21
CA ALA A 100 16.44 8.19 0.62
C ALA A 100 16.53 9.65 1.05
N ALA A 101 16.94 9.91 2.29
CA ALA A 101 17.10 11.27 2.79
C ALA A 101 18.39 11.98 2.34
N SER A 102 19.26 11.28 1.62
CA SER A 102 20.51 11.84 1.09
C SER A 102 20.48 11.95 -0.43
N SER A 103 19.36 11.60 -1.08
CA SER A 103 19.19 11.77 -2.51
C SER A 103 18.90 13.24 -2.85
N ASP A 104 19.34 13.65 -4.05
CA ASP A 104 19.03 14.97 -4.60
C ASP A 104 17.60 15.06 -5.18
N GLU A 105 16.87 13.94 -5.21
CA GLU A 105 15.53 13.87 -5.80
C GLU A 105 14.47 13.68 -4.71
N ALA A 106 13.68 14.73 -4.50
CA ALA A 106 12.59 14.75 -3.53
C ALA A 106 11.24 14.69 -4.24
N PHE A 107 10.38 13.75 -3.81
CA PHE A 107 8.99 13.74 -4.21
C PHE A 107 8.24 14.92 -3.61
N LYS A 108 7.61 15.75 -4.46
CA LYS A 108 6.73 16.81 -3.97
C LYS A 108 5.45 16.20 -3.43
N ILE A 109 5.17 16.42 -2.16
CA ILE A 109 3.92 16.00 -1.51
C ILE A 109 3.26 17.19 -0.82
N THR A 110 1.95 17.13 -0.61
CA THR A 110 1.19 18.19 0.09
C THR A 110 0.23 17.60 1.10
N LEU A 111 -0.06 18.33 2.17
CA LEU A 111 -1.12 17.95 3.12
C LEU A 111 -2.49 18.13 2.47
N ASP A 112 -3.38 17.17 2.70
CA ASP A 112 -4.79 17.28 2.31
C ASP A 112 -5.47 18.44 3.04
N THR A 113 -6.39 19.14 2.36
CA THR A 113 -7.15 20.26 2.93
C THR A 113 -8.35 19.81 3.76
N VAL A 114 -8.67 18.51 3.76
CA VAL A 114 -9.78 17.93 4.53
C VAL A 114 -9.27 16.68 5.27
N PRO A 115 -9.63 16.48 6.56
CA PRO A 115 -9.25 15.26 7.27
C PRO A 115 -10.00 14.04 6.74
N LEU A 116 -9.46 12.85 7.01
CA LEU A 116 -10.16 11.59 6.83
C LEU A 116 -11.46 11.62 7.65
N GLN A 117 -12.59 11.37 6.97
CA GLN A 117 -13.91 11.39 7.58
C GLN A 117 -14.27 10.05 8.23
N SER A 118 -13.64 8.96 7.80
CA SER A 118 -13.78 7.63 8.40
C SER A 118 -13.04 7.56 9.74
N GLN A 119 -13.56 6.70 10.63
CA GLN A 119 -12.89 6.39 11.89
C GLN A 119 -11.56 5.67 11.61
N THR A 120 -10.56 5.86 12.48
CA THR A 120 -9.23 5.25 12.32
C THR A 120 -9.26 3.71 12.36
N THR A 121 -10.34 3.12 12.86
CA THR A 121 -10.60 1.67 12.90
C THR A 121 -11.39 1.15 11.69
N ASP A 122 -11.74 2.01 10.73
CA ASP A 122 -12.41 1.59 9.50
C ASP A 122 -11.52 0.61 8.72
N LEU A 123 -12.05 -0.56 8.36
CA LEU A 123 -11.30 -1.58 7.65
C LEU A 123 -10.81 -1.11 6.28
N PHE A 124 -11.51 -0.18 5.63
CA PHE A 124 -11.07 0.41 4.37
C PHE A 124 -9.90 1.39 4.54
N ILE A 125 -9.59 1.78 5.78
CA ILE A 125 -8.36 2.47 6.17
C ILE A 125 -7.29 1.46 6.57
N THR A 126 -7.59 0.54 7.49
CA THR A 126 -6.54 -0.30 8.11
C THR A 126 -6.06 -1.44 7.19
N CYS A 127 -6.90 -1.87 6.24
CA CYS A 127 -6.59 -2.94 5.29
C CYS A 127 -6.39 -2.38 3.88
N LYS A 128 -5.49 -3.01 3.12
CA LYS A 128 -5.24 -2.62 1.72
C LYS A 128 -6.31 -3.22 0.83
N THR A 129 -7.20 -2.37 0.31
CA THR A 129 -8.32 -2.78 -0.55
C THR A 129 -8.33 -2.03 -1.88
N THR A 130 -9.19 -2.46 -2.81
CA THR A 130 -9.52 -1.70 -4.02
C THR A 130 -10.56 -0.61 -3.78
N TYR A 131 -11.22 -0.59 -2.61
CA TYR A 131 -12.13 0.48 -2.21
C TYR A 131 -11.29 1.69 -1.78
N ARG A 132 -11.12 2.62 -2.73
CA ARG A 132 -10.12 3.70 -2.62
C ARG A 132 -10.70 5.09 -2.84
N ASP A 133 -12.01 5.24 -2.82
CA ASP A 133 -12.69 6.52 -3.07
C ASP A 133 -12.15 7.64 -2.18
N MET A 134 -11.99 7.38 -0.88
CA MET A 134 -11.39 8.31 0.07
C MET A 134 -10.00 8.81 -0.37
N TYR A 135 -9.13 7.88 -0.80
CA TYR A 135 -7.79 8.21 -1.27
C TYR A 135 -7.80 8.93 -2.62
N ASN A 136 -8.68 8.54 -3.53
CA ASN A 136 -8.81 9.13 -4.85
C ASN A 136 -9.34 10.57 -4.76
N THR A 137 -10.38 10.79 -3.95
CA THR A 137 -10.92 12.13 -3.67
C THR A 137 -9.87 13.04 -3.03
N ALA A 138 -9.04 12.53 -2.11
CA ALA A 138 -7.92 13.29 -1.55
C ALA A 138 -6.91 13.71 -2.62
N ARG A 139 -6.52 12.77 -3.50
CA ARG A 139 -5.62 13.07 -4.64
C ARG A 139 -6.21 14.11 -5.57
N GLU A 140 -7.50 13.97 -5.93
CA GLU A 140 -8.20 14.92 -6.82
C GLU A 140 -8.25 16.32 -6.22
N ARG A 141 -8.57 16.43 -4.91
CA ARG A 141 -8.69 17.71 -4.20
C ARG A 141 -7.42 18.55 -4.29
N VAL A 142 -6.25 17.89 -4.21
CA VAL A 142 -4.94 18.56 -4.28
C VAL A 142 -4.25 18.42 -5.64
N ARG A 143 -4.88 17.76 -6.61
CA ARG A 143 -4.33 17.45 -7.95
C ARG A 143 -3.04 16.62 -7.91
N ALA A 144 -2.94 15.67 -6.98
CA ALA A 144 -1.78 14.77 -6.89
C ALA A 144 -1.65 13.89 -8.15
N GLY A 145 -0.49 13.93 -8.79
CA GLY A 145 -0.20 13.37 -10.11
C GLY A 145 -0.15 14.43 -11.23
N GLN A 146 -0.41 15.69 -10.92
CA GLN A 146 -0.33 16.83 -11.85
C GLN A 146 0.74 17.82 -11.38
N ASP A 147 1.30 18.61 -12.31
CA ASP A 147 2.24 19.71 -12.03
C ASP A 147 3.46 19.32 -11.16
N GLY A 148 3.87 18.05 -11.25
CA GLY A 148 4.98 17.49 -10.48
C GLY A 148 4.66 17.20 -9.01
N LEU A 149 3.42 17.38 -8.55
CA LEU A 149 2.97 16.93 -7.23
C LEU A 149 2.78 15.41 -7.27
N PHE A 150 3.57 14.68 -6.51
CA PHE A 150 3.59 13.22 -6.50
C PHE A 150 2.40 12.61 -5.73
N ASP A 151 2.20 13.07 -4.49
CA ASP A 151 1.22 12.47 -3.58
C ASP A 151 0.66 13.47 -2.56
N VAL A 152 -0.39 13.04 -1.85
CA VAL A 152 -1.08 13.77 -0.80
C VAL A 152 -0.87 13.07 0.55
N VAL A 153 -0.56 13.84 1.59
CA VAL A 153 -0.47 13.41 2.98
C VAL A 153 -1.85 13.53 3.62
N LEU A 154 -2.31 12.46 4.26
CA LEU A 154 -3.61 12.35 4.90
C LEU A 154 -3.47 12.52 6.40
N TRP A 155 -4.55 12.98 7.04
CA TRP A 155 -4.61 13.20 8.48
C TRP A 155 -6.03 12.94 8.99
N ASN A 156 -6.16 12.50 10.25
CA ASN A 156 -7.44 12.13 10.86
C ASN A 156 -8.14 13.31 11.55
N GLN A 157 -9.35 13.11 12.06
CA GLN A 157 -10.13 14.16 12.74
C GLN A 157 -9.47 14.70 14.02
N ASP A 158 -8.51 13.98 14.60
CA ASP A 158 -7.71 14.40 15.75
C ASP A 158 -6.49 15.24 15.38
N GLY A 159 -6.33 15.62 14.11
CA GLY A 159 -5.17 16.40 13.65
C GLY A 159 -3.89 15.59 13.47
N GLN A 160 -3.97 14.26 13.47
CA GLN A 160 -2.80 13.38 13.39
C GLN A 160 -2.56 12.95 11.95
N VAL A 161 -1.31 13.09 11.47
CA VAL A 161 -0.88 12.53 10.18
C VAL A 161 -1.02 11.01 10.21
N THR A 162 -1.49 10.42 9.11
CA THR A 162 -1.66 8.97 8.98
C THR A 162 -0.64 8.40 7.99
N GLU A 163 -0.90 8.59 6.70
CA GLU A 163 -0.12 8.05 5.59
C GLU A 163 -0.34 8.94 4.35
N THR A 164 0.25 8.59 3.22
CA THR A 164 -0.08 9.19 1.93
C THR A 164 -1.12 8.35 1.17
N SER A 165 -1.56 8.80 0.00
CA SER A 165 -2.60 8.06 -0.74
C SER A 165 -2.15 6.68 -1.22
N ILE A 166 -0.86 6.46 -1.44
CA ILE A 166 -0.30 5.19 -1.93
C ILE A 166 0.78 4.59 -1.04
N ALA A 167 1.20 5.26 0.04
CA ALA A 167 2.30 4.80 0.89
C ALA A 167 2.23 5.26 2.34
N ASN A 168 2.96 4.57 3.23
CA ASN A 168 3.17 5.08 4.58
C ASN A 168 4.24 6.18 4.59
N ILE A 169 4.20 7.07 5.58
CA ILE A 169 5.13 8.19 5.76
C ILE A 169 6.03 7.99 6.98
N THR A 170 7.28 8.44 6.90
CA THR A 170 8.21 8.50 8.03
C THR A 170 8.89 9.86 8.04
N LEU A 171 9.00 10.47 9.22
CA LEU A 171 9.57 11.80 9.45
C LEU A 171 10.84 11.69 10.30
N ARG A 172 11.84 12.54 10.05
CA ARG A 172 13.04 12.61 10.89
C ARG A 172 12.85 13.67 11.97
N LYS A 173 12.67 13.25 13.23
CA LYS A 173 12.51 14.13 14.40
C LYS A 173 13.59 13.84 15.43
N HIS A 174 14.32 14.88 15.84
CA HIS A 174 15.45 14.78 16.80
C HIS A 174 16.45 13.67 16.43
N GLY A 175 16.80 13.57 15.15
CA GLY A 175 17.74 12.56 14.64
C GLY A 175 17.19 11.14 14.51
N ARG A 176 15.91 10.90 14.82
CA ARG A 176 15.28 9.58 14.71
C ARG A 176 14.16 9.57 13.67
N TRP A 177 14.04 8.46 12.95
CA TRP A 177 12.93 8.21 12.05
C TRP A 177 11.71 7.77 12.85
N VAL A 178 10.59 8.48 12.66
CA VAL A 178 9.30 8.19 13.29
C VAL A 178 8.23 8.08 12.23
N THR A 179 7.42 7.03 12.31
CA THR A 179 6.23 6.85 11.47
C THR A 179 4.99 7.01 12.35
N PRO A 180 3.85 7.48 11.80
CA PRO A 180 2.61 7.54 12.54
C PRO A 180 2.23 6.20 13.17
N LYS A 181 1.58 6.24 14.34
CA LYS A 181 1.13 5.03 15.03
C LYS A 181 0.00 4.39 14.24
N LEU A 182 -0.11 3.06 14.26
CA LEU A 182 -1.24 2.33 13.68
C LEU A 182 -2.60 2.87 14.14
N ALA A 183 -2.71 3.25 15.43
CA ALA A 183 -3.92 3.83 16.02
C ALA A 183 -4.38 5.16 15.38
N SER A 184 -3.49 5.84 14.64
CA SER A 184 -3.82 7.08 13.93
C SER A 184 -4.65 6.83 12.67
N GLY A 185 -4.84 5.56 12.26
CA GLY A 185 -5.58 5.21 11.04
C GLY A 185 -4.66 5.04 9.84
N THR A 186 -3.60 4.26 10.00
CA THR A 186 -2.69 3.90 8.90
C THR A 186 -2.95 2.47 8.46
N SER A 187 -2.97 2.24 7.15
CA SER A 187 -2.91 0.89 6.61
C SER A 187 -1.55 0.24 6.89
N ASN A 188 -1.54 -1.08 7.01
CA ASN A 188 -0.30 -1.81 7.29
C ASN A 188 0.55 -2.01 6.00
N LYS A 189 0.81 -0.96 5.23
CA LYS A 189 1.58 -0.98 3.96
C LYS A 189 3.10 -0.98 4.21
N HIS A 190 3.87 -1.30 3.16
CA HIS A 190 5.31 -1.01 3.13
C HIS A 190 5.54 0.52 3.08
N VAL A 191 6.63 0.96 3.71
CA VAL A 191 6.93 2.39 3.98
C VAL A 191 7.56 3.05 2.75
N ILE A 192 7.07 4.22 2.36
CA ILE A 192 7.84 5.15 1.52
C ILE A 192 8.46 6.19 2.45
N ILE A 193 9.74 6.46 2.25
CA ILE A 193 10.43 7.53 2.96
C ILE A 193 10.18 8.81 2.18
N ALA A 194 9.42 9.74 2.76
CA ALA A 194 9.31 11.09 2.22
C ALA A 194 10.29 11.98 2.99
N GLN A 195 11.18 12.66 2.27
CA GLN A 195 11.83 13.86 2.77
C GLN A 195 10.78 14.97 2.81
N VAL A 196 10.67 15.67 3.95
CA VAL A 196 9.90 16.90 4.09
C VAL A 196 10.88 18.04 4.32
#